data_AF-A0A1A9UJT8-F1
#
_entry.id   AF-A0A1A9UJT8-F1
#
_cell.length_a   1.000
_cell.length_b   1.000
_cell.length_c   1.000
_cell.angle_alpha   90.00
_cell.angle_beta   90.00
_cell.angle_gamma   90.00
#
_symmetry.space_group_name_H-M   'P 1'
#
loop_
_entity.id
_entity.type
_entity.pdbx_description
1 polymer ?
#
loop_
_entity_poly.entity_id
_entity_poly.type
_entity_poly.pdbx_seq_one_letter_code
_entity_poly.pdbx_strand_id
1 'polypeptide(L)'
;MQFRNNEKDKSDTGVRRLLDNGTLPLDRLLVETDSPFMYPNTRASKLPHHVKTGITERSLLYLHRYCTFQRNEPCSLPAIVEMIAAFMKKTPDEVALATAFNALKLFGLS
;
A
#
# COMPACT_ATOMS: atom_id res chain seq x y z
N MET A 1 -13.53 -4.98 5.01
CA MET A 1 -13.88 -4.02 3.92
C MET A 1 -12.72 -4.08 2.93
N GLN A 2 -12.87 -4.78 1.81
CA GLN A 2 -11.85 -4.78 0.75
C GLN A 2 -11.89 -3.41 0.08
N PHE A 3 -10.85 -2.61 0.25
CA PHE A 3 -10.77 -1.29 -0.36
C PHE A 3 -10.10 -1.43 -1.72
N ARG A 4 -10.90 -1.44 -2.79
CA ARG A 4 -10.41 -1.28 -4.16
C ARG A 4 -9.65 0.05 -4.25
N ASN A 5 -8.35 -0.01 -4.53
CA ASN A 5 -7.51 1.15 -4.89
C ASN A 5 -8.01 1.79 -6.19
N ASN A 6 -9.10 2.55 -6.14
CA ASN A 6 -9.49 3.37 -7.27
C ASN A 6 -8.52 4.57 -7.33
N GLU A 7 -7.44 4.45 -8.11
CA GLU A 7 -6.43 5.51 -8.34
C GLU A 7 -7.06 6.85 -8.81
N LYS A 8 -8.34 6.83 -9.18
CA LYS A 8 -9.14 7.97 -9.64
C LYS A 8 -9.93 8.69 -8.54
N ASP A 9 -9.89 8.26 -7.28
CA ASP A 9 -10.57 9.02 -6.22
C ASP A 9 -9.81 10.32 -5.92
N LYS A 10 -10.28 11.39 -6.56
CA LYS A 10 -9.73 12.75 -6.55
C LYS A 10 -10.36 13.61 -5.46
N SER A 11 -11.26 13.04 -4.65
CA SER A 11 -12.01 13.80 -3.66
C SER A 11 -11.13 14.16 -2.46
N ASP A 12 -11.48 15.27 -1.81
CA ASP A 12 -10.96 15.69 -0.51
C ASP A 12 -11.39 14.72 0.62
N THR A 13 -11.85 13.52 0.28
CA THR A 13 -12.31 12.43 1.15
C THR A 13 -11.72 11.07 0.75
N GLY A 14 -10.81 11.04 -0.24
CA GLY A 14 -10.28 9.80 -0.79
C GLY A 14 -9.34 9.05 0.17
N VAL A 15 -9.10 7.78 -0.13
CA VAL A 15 -8.28 6.85 0.70
C VAL A 15 -6.93 7.45 1.08
N ARG A 16 -6.28 8.18 0.17
CA ARG A 16 -4.99 8.84 0.44
C ARG A 16 -5.07 9.83 1.60
N ARG A 17 -6.16 10.61 1.68
CA ARG A 17 -6.36 11.58 2.76
C ARG A 17 -6.62 10.87 4.09
N LEU A 18 -7.38 9.77 4.07
CA LEU A 18 -7.64 8.96 5.27
C LEU A 18 -6.37 8.31 5.85
N LEU A 19 -5.42 7.96 4.98
CA LEU A 19 -4.09 7.49 5.39
C LEU A 19 -3.23 8.65 5.92
N ASP A 20 -3.19 9.77 5.20
CA ASP A 20 -2.34 10.93 5.53
C ASP A 20 -2.77 11.66 6.81
N ASN A 21 -4.08 11.75 7.06
CA ASN A 21 -4.63 12.36 8.28
C ASN A 21 -4.75 11.38 9.46
N GLY A 22 -4.37 10.12 9.29
CA GLY A 22 -4.39 9.10 10.34
C GLY A 22 -5.79 8.70 10.82
N THR A 23 -6.85 8.93 10.03
CA THR A 23 -8.22 8.53 10.40
C THR A 23 -8.40 7.01 10.35
N LEU A 24 -7.64 6.31 9.50
CA LEU A 24 -7.67 4.85 9.42
C LEU A 24 -6.80 4.23 10.53
N PRO A 25 -7.38 3.49 11.49
CA PRO A 25 -6.64 2.89 12.57
C PRO A 25 -5.82 1.69 12.05
N LEU A 26 -4.52 1.69 12.34
CA LEU A 26 -3.57 0.71 11.80
C LEU A 26 -3.88 -0.72 12.25
N ASP A 27 -4.41 -0.91 13.46
CA ASP A 27 -4.85 -2.20 14.03
C ASP A 27 -6.13 -2.76 13.38
N ARG A 28 -6.68 -2.07 12.38
CA ARG A 28 -7.81 -2.55 11.55
C ARG A 28 -7.50 -2.57 10.07
N LEU A 29 -6.24 -2.35 9.68
CA LEU A 29 -5.80 -2.32 8.29
C LEU A 29 -5.28 -3.70 7.86
N LEU A 30 -5.65 -4.11 6.65
CA LEU A 30 -5.05 -5.23 5.93
C LEU A 30 -4.42 -4.70 4.64
N VAL A 31 -3.42 -5.40 4.14
CA VAL A 31 -2.78 -5.10 2.86
C VAL A 31 -2.84 -6.34 1.97
N GLU A 32 -3.28 -6.14 0.73
CA GLU A 32 -3.32 -7.16 -0.31
C GLU A 32 -2.88 -6.56 -1.64
N THR A 33 -2.42 -7.41 -2.57
CA THR A 33 -2.01 -6.96 -3.92
C THR A 33 -3.16 -6.96 -4.93
N ASP A 34 -4.21 -7.74 -4.67
CA ASP A 34 -5.30 -8.05 -5.62
C ASP A 34 -4.78 -8.48 -7.02
N SER A 35 -3.60 -9.12 -7.04
CA SER A 35 -2.98 -9.60 -8.28
C SER A 35 -3.89 -10.62 -8.99
N PRO A 36 -4.06 -10.53 -10.32
CA PRO A 36 -3.24 -9.78 -11.28
C PRO A 36 -3.63 -8.31 -11.49
N PHE A 37 -4.56 -7.77 -10.72
CA PHE A 37 -5.05 -6.39 -10.85
C PHE A 37 -4.31 -5.41 -9.93
N MET A 38 -4.72 -4.14 -9.94
CA MET A 38 -4.31 -3.14 -8.95
C MET A 38 -2.79 -2.85 -8.88
N TYR A 39 -2.15 -2.75 -10.05
CA TYR A 39 -0.74 -2.35 -10.16
C TYR A 39 -0.45 -1.05 -9.36
N PRO A 40 0.51 -1.05 -8.41
CA PRO A 40 0.83 0.15 -7.64
C PRO A 40 1.65 1.13 -8.49
N ASN A 41 1.00 2.18 -9.02
CA ASN A 41 1.68 3.17 -9.85
C ASN A 41 2.55 4.14 -9.01
N THR A 42 3.77 3.70 -8.68
CA THR A 42 4.75 4.46 -7.91
C THR A 42 5.25 5.73 -8.62
N ARG A 43 4.99 5.85 -9.92
CA ARG A 43 5.39 7.01 -10.76
C ARG A 43 4.23 7.96 -11.04
N ALA A 44 3.05 7.74 -10.45
CA ALA A 44 1.90 8.61 -10.66
C ALA A 44 2.24 10.09 -10.38
N SER A 45 1.88 10.97 -11.31
CA SER A 45 2.19 12.41 -11.21
C SER A 45 1.61 13.05 -9.94
N LYS A 46 0.47 12.54 -9.46
CA LYS A 46 -0.24 13.01 -8.27
C LYS A 46 0.24 12.41 -6.95
N LEU A 47 1.22 11.52 -6.98
CA LEU A 47 1.76 10.94 -5.75
C LEU A 47 2.69 11.98 -5.08
N PRO A 48 2.50 12.31 -3.79
CA PRO A 48 3.36 13.28 -3.11
C PRO A 48 4.83 12.87 -3.13
N HIS A 49 5.73 13.86 -3.16
CA HIS A 49 7.17 13.57 -3.24
C HIS A 49 7.67 12.72 -2.08
N HIS A 50 7.23 13.02 -0.85
CA HIS A 50 7.60 12.25 0.34
C HIS A 50 7.17 10.78 0.27
N VAL A 51 6.07 10.47 -0.42
CA VAL A 51 5.64 9.08 -0.64
C VAL A 51 6.52 8.40 -1.68
N LYS A 52 6.87 9.08 -2.77
CA LYS A 52 7.78 8.53 -3.79
C LYS A 52 9.14 8.16 -3.20
N THR A 53 9.68 9.02 -2.34
CA THR A 53 10.98 8.80 -1.68
C THR A 53 10.92 7.78 -0.55
N GLY A 54 9.72 7.43 -0.05
CA GLY A 54 9.54 6.43 1.00
C GLY A 54 9.57 4.99 0.51
N ILE A 55 9.58 4.77 -0.80
CA ILE A 55 9.62 3.43 -1.42
C ILE A 55 11.07 3.04 -1.66
N THR A 56 11.47 1.86 -1.20
CA THR A 56 12.85 1.38 -1.29
C THR A 56 13.22 0.95 -2.72
N GLU A 57 14.50 1.09 -3.07
CA GLU A 57 15.01 0.60 -4.36
C GLU A 57 14.77 -0.89 -4.56
N ARG A 58 14.85 -1.67 -3.47
CA ARG A 58 14.56 -3.11 -3.50
C ARG A 58 13.12 -3.37 -3.93
N SER A 59 12.14 -2.71 -3.31
CA SER A 59 10.73 -2.87 -3.66
C SER A 59 10.43 -2.40 -5.09
N LEU A 60 11.05 -1.29 -5.52
CA LEU A 60 10.96 -0.82 -6.91
C LEU A 60 11.57 -1.82 -7.90
N LEU A 61 12.68 -2.47 -7.55
CA LEU A 61 13.31 -3.48 -8.40
C LEU A 61 12.36 -4.66 -8.66
N TYR A 62 11.73 -5.22 -7.62
CA TYR A 62 10.76 -6.30 -7.79
C TYR A 62 9.53 -5.84 -8.58
N LEU A 63 9.00 -4.67 -8.25
CA LEU A 63 7.83 -4.12 -8.93
C LEU A 63 8.10 -3.96 -10.44
N HIS A 64 9.23 -3.35 -10.82
CA HIS A 64 9.55 -3.11 -12.23
C HIS A 64 10.00 -4.37 -12.98
N ARG A 65 10.52 -5.38 -12.27
CA ARG A 65 10.95 -6.64 -12.89
C ARG A 65 9.79 -7.58 -13.17
N TYR A 66 8.81 -7.66 -12.28
CA TYR A 66 7.78 -8.71 -12.33
C TYR A 66 6.36 -8.18 -12.58
N CYS A 67 6.11 -6.89 -12.34
CA CYS A 67 4.77 -6.32 -12.50
C CYS A 67 4.74 -5.36 -13.69
N THR A 68 3.57 -5.27 -14.31
CA THR A 68 3.26 -4.29 -15.35
C THR A 68 1.93 -3.60 -15.01
N PHE A 69 1.65 -2.48 -15.67
CA PHE A 69 0.37 -1.78 -15.50
C PHE A 69 -0.87 -2.68 -15.75
N GLN A 70 -0.73 -3.70 -16.60
CA GLN A 70 -1.82 -4.63 -16.94
C GLN A 70 -1.81 -5.91 -16.09
N ARG A 71 -0.74 -6.17 -15.34
CA ARG A 71 -0.56 -7.39 -14.56
C ARG A 71 0.32 -7.15 -13.35
N ASN A 72 -0.31 -7.08 -12.18
CA ASN A 72 0.37 -7.08 -10.90
C ASN A 72 0.76 -8.51 -10.48
N GLU A 73 1.70 -8.62 -9.56
CA GLU A 73 2.11 -9.88 -8.95
C GLU A 73 2.21 -9.74 -7.41
N PRO A 74 2.10 -10.84 -6.63
CA PRO A 74 2.18 -10.80 -5.18
C PRO A 74 3.46 -10.15 -4.63
N CYS A 75 4.56 -10.19 -5.38
CA CYS A 75 5.82 -9.56 -5.00
C CYS A 75 5.77 -8.01 -4.97
N SER A 76 4.68 -7.39 -5.41
CA SER A 76 4.44 -5.95 -5.26
C SER A 76 4.04 -5.53 -3.83
N LEU A 77 3.66 -6.48 -2.97
CA LEU A 77 3.17 -6.20 -1.61
C LEU A 77 4.10 -5.27 -0.80
N PRO A 78 5.45 -5.44 -0.81
CA PRO A 78 6.35 -4.52 -0.09
C PRO A 78 6.24 -3.07 -0.57
N ALA A 79 6.10 -2.83 -1.87
CA ALA A 79 5.92 -1.48 -2.40
C ALA A 79 4.61 -0.85 -1.92
N ILE A 80 3.53 -1.65 -1.80
CA ILE A 80 2.24 -1.18 -1.26
C ILE A 80 2.38 -0.82 0.22
N VAL A 81 3.05 -1.66 1.02
CA VAL A 81 3.32 -1.41 2.45
C VAL A 81 4.12 -0.12 2.64
N GLU A 82 5.20 0.07 1.87
CA GLU A 82 6.03 1.27 1.93
C GLU A 82 5.26 2.53 1.52
N MET A 83 4.40 2.45 0.50
CA MET A 83 3.52 3.55 0.13
C MET A 83 2.55 3.93 1.27
N ILE A 84 1.92 2.93 1.91
CA ILE A 84 1.01 3.16 3.05
C ILE A 84 1.78 3.78 4.23
N ALA A 85 2.95 3.24 4.56
CA ALA A 85 3.80 3.74 5.64
C ALA A 85 4.18 5.21 5.42
N ALA A 86 4.55 5.57 4.19
CA ALA A 86 4.90 6.94 3.86
C ALA A 86 3.70 7.90 3.97
N PHE A 87 2.48 7.49 3.58
CA PHE A 87 1.28 8.29 3.83
C PHE A 87 0.99 8.43 5.33
N MET A 88 1.06 7.34 6.09
CA MET A 88 0.74 7.34 7.53
C MET A 88 1.83 7.93 8.42
N LYS A 89 2.97 8.36 7.84
CA LYS A 89 4.16 8.85 8.56
C LYS A 89 4.66 7.83 9.60
N LYS A 90 4.69 6.56 9.20
CA LYS A 90 5.15 5.41 9.98
C LYS A 90 6.32 4.72 9.30
N THR A 91 7.01 3.85 10.02
CA THR A 91 8.04 2.99 9.41
C THR A 91 7.36 1.86 8.62
N PRO A 92 8.00 1.35 7.54
CA PRO A 92 7.51 0.17 6.84
C PRO A 92 7.35 -1.04 7.76
N ASP A 93 8.27 -1.22 8.71
CA ASP A 93 8.22 -2.33 9.68
C ASP A 93 6.99 -2.26 10.59
N GLU A 94 6.63 -1.07 11.10
CA GLU A 94 5.42 -0.88 11.90
C GLU A 94 4.16 -1.29 11.13
N VAL A 95 4.05 -0.84 9.87
CA VAL A 95 2.90 -1.15 9.02
C VAL A 95 2.86 -2.63 8.64
N ALA A 96 4.01 -3.21 8.26
CA ALA A 96 4.12 -4.62 7.93
C ALA A 96 3.72 -5.51 9.10
N LEU A 97 4.25 -5.23 10.29
CA LEU A 97 3.99 -6.01 11.50
C LEU A 97 2.52 -5.93 11.90
N ALA A 98 1.96 -4.72 11.97
CA ALA A 98 0.56 -4.52 12.36
C ALA A 98 -0.39 -5.19 11.37
N THR A 99 -0.18 -5.01 10.07
CA THR A 99 -1.06 -5.58 9.03
C THR A 99 -0.92 -7.11 8.95
N ALA A 100 0.26 -7.66 9.21
CA ALA A 100 0.46 -9.11 9.35
C ALA A 100 -0.30 -9.67 10.58
N PHE A 101 -0.18 -9.03 11.75
CA PHE A 101 -0.92 -9.47 12.93
C PHE A 101 -2.44 -9.37 12.74
N ASN A 102 -2.92 -8.29 12.12
CA ASN A 102 -4.34 -8.14 11.80
C ASN A 102 -4.83 -9.26 10.88
N ALA A 103 -4.04 -9.62 9.87
CA ALA A 103 -4.35 -10.73 8.97
C ALA A 103 -4.37 -12.07 9.72
N LEU A 104 -3.35 -12.37 10.52
CA LEU A 104 -3.28 -13.60 11.31
C LEU A 104 -4.52 -13.76 12.21
N LYS A 105 -4.88 -12.69 12.93
CA LYS A 105 -6.05 -12.67 13.80
C LYS A 105 -7.36 -12.82 13.03
N LEU A 106 -7.50 -12.11 11.91
CA LEU A 106 -8.74 -12.13 11.11
C LEU A 106 -8.97 -13.49 10.44
N PHE A 107 -7.91 -14.11 9.94
CA PHE A 107 -7.97 -15.39 9.22
C PHE A 107 -7.82 -16.61 10.14
N GLY A 108 -7.64 -16.42 11.46
CA GLY A 108 -7.53 -17.52 12.43
C GLY A 108 -6.23 -18.33 12.30
N LEU A 109 -5.11 -17.64 12.04
CA LEU A 109 -3.79 -18.23 11.80
C LEU A 109 -2.80 -18.06 12.98
N SER A 110 -3.31 -17.67 14.15
CA SER A 110 -2.55 -17.44 15.39
C SER A 110 -3.12 -18.23 16.55
#